data_AF-A0A5R2MRR8-F1
#
_entry.id   AF-A0A5R2MRR8-F1
#
_cell.length_a   1.000
_cell.length_b   1.000
_cell.length_c   1.000
_cell.angle_alpha   90.00
_cell.angle_beta   90.00
_cell.angle_gamma   90.00
#
_symmetry.space_group_name_H-M   'P 1'
#
loop_
_entity.id
_entity.type
_entity.pdbx_description
1 polymer ?
#
loop_
_entity_poly.entity_id
_entity_poly.type
_entity_poly.pdbx_seq_one_letter_code
_entity_poly.pdbx_strand_id
1 'polypeptide(L)'
;IAAVARKHDIAIIENDVLGPLVEDRPPPVAAFAPERTLYVTSFTKITVPGLRIGYLAAPDRYVAAVANRHLVSNWMATPMVAEIATKWVTDGT
;
A
#
# COMPACT_ATOMS: atom_id res chain seq x y z
N ILE A 1 -8.96 -16.71 0.81
CA ILE A 1 -8.39 -15.82 1.85
C ILE A 1 -9.45 -14.91 2.45
N ALA A 2 -10.08 -14.01 1.67
CA ALA A 2 -11.11 -13.08 2.15
C ALA A 2 -12.22 -13.72 3.02
N ALA A 3 -12.82 -14.82 2.56
CA ALA A 3 -13.88 -15.52 3.31
C ALA A 3 -13.42 -16.02 4.69
N VAL A 4 -12.21 -16.57 4.78
CA VAL A 4 -11.61 -17.04 6.04
C VAL A 4 -11.32 -15.84 6.95
N ALA A 5 -10.73 -14.78 6.41
CA ALA A 5 -10.45 -13.58 7.18
C ALA A 5 -11.71 -12.94 7.76
N ARG A 6 -12.83 -12.95 7.02
CA ARG A 6 -14.13 -12.51 7.54
C ARG A 6 -14.68 -13.42 8.63
N LYS A 7 -14.65 -14.73 8.39
CA LYS A 7 -15.16 -15.73 9.35
C LYS A 7 -14.48 -15.67 10.71
N HIS A 8 -13.19 -15.33 10.73
CA HIS A 8 -12.36 -15.33 11.94
C HIS A 8 -11.95 -13.93 12.42
N ASP A 9 -12.54 -12.89 11.83
CA ASP A 9 -12.19 -11.48 12.04
C ASP A 9 -10.68 -11.16 12.02
N ILE A 10 -9.99 -11.67 11.02
CA ILE A 10 -8.54 -11.49 10.85
C ILE A 10 -8.29 -10.25 9.97
N ALA A 11 -7.30 -9.44 10.36
CA ALA A 11 -6.75 -8.37 9.54
C ALA A 11 -5.76 -8.92 8.51
N ILE A 12 -5.73 -8.35 7.32
CA ILE A 12 -4.83 -8.77 6.24
C ILE A 12 -3.80 -7.67 6.01
N ILE A 13 -2.53 -8.03 5.93
CA ILE A 13 -1.46 -7.15 5.43
C ILE A 13 -1.03 -7.73 4.09
N GLU A 14 -1.36 -7.02 3.01
CA GLU A 14 -1.05 -7.43 1.64
C GLU A 14 0.12 -6.61 1.12
N ASN A 15 1.27 -7.25 0.92
CA ASN A 15 2.45 -6.64 0.32
C ASN A 15 2.51 -6.95 -1.17
N ASP A 16 2.27 -5.93 -1.99
CA ASP A 16 2.12 -6.06 -3.44
C ASP A 16 3.10 -5.14 -4.18
N VAL A 17 4.38 -5.20 -3.81
CA VAL A 17 5.43 -4.37 -4.40
C VAL A 17 5.67 -4.69 -5.89
N LEU A 18 5.60 -5.96 -6.28
CA LEU A 18 5.84 -6.37 -7.67
C LEU A 18 4.55 -6.45 -8.50
N GLY A 19 3.40 -6.27 -7.86
CA GLY A 19 2.11 -6.45 -8.50
C GLY A 19 1.90 -5.66 -9.79
N PRO A 20 2.25 -4.37 -9.84
CA PRO A 20 2.12 -3.57 -11.05
C PRO A 20 2.95 -4.04 -12.26
N LEU A 21 3.95 -4.92 -12.07
CA LEU A 21 4.76 -5.45 -13.17
C LEU A 21 4.21 -6.75 -13.78
N VAL A 22 3.21 -7.37 -13.16
CA VAL A 22 2.69 -8.66 -13.59
C VAL A 22 1.49 -8.45 -14.52
N GLU A 23 1.69 -8.75 -15.80
CA GLU A 23 0.61 -8.80 -16.80
C GLU A 23 -0.41 -9.90 -16.44
N ASP A 24 -1.69 -9.66 -16.74
CA ASP A 24 -2.80 -10.60 -16.50
C ASP A 24 -2.91 -11.14 -15.06
N ARG A 25 -2.43 -10.38 -14.06
CA ARG A 25 -2.53 -10.78 -12.65
C ARG A 25 -3.98 -10.86 -12.16
N PRO A 26 -4.29 -11.77 -11.23
CA PRO A 26 -5.56 -11.71 -10.52
C PRO A 26 -5.66 -10.41 -9.68
N PRO A 27 -6.88 -9.94 -9.36
CA PRO A 27 -7.07 -8.83 -8.44
C PRO A 27 -6.41 -9.10 -7.07
N PRO A 28 -5.86 -8.08 -6.40
CA PRO A 28 -5.31 -8.22 -5.05
C PRO A 28 -6.39 -8.66 -4.05
N VAL A 29 -5.98 -9.23 -2.92
CA VAL A 29 -6.87 -9.60 -1.82
C VAL A 29 -7.66 -8.39 -1.31
N ALA A 30 -7.05 -7.21 -1.32
CA ALA A 30 -7.67 -5.93 -0.99
C ALA A 30 -8.91 -5.63 -1.84
N ALA A 31 -8.99 -6.11 -3.09
CA ALA A 31 -10.18 -5.94 -3.93
C ALA A 31 -11.37 -6.79 -3.42
N PHE A 32 -11.10 -7.89 -2.72
CA PHE A 32 -12.13 -8.79 -2.21
C PHE A 32 -12.51 -8.53 -0.75
N ALA A 33 -11.60 -7.95 0.05
CA ALA A 33 -11.80 -7.64 1.47
C ALA A 33 -11.23 -6.26 1.87
N PRO A 34 -11.68 -5.17 1.23
CA PRO A 34 -11.13 -3.83 1.48
C PRO A 34 -11.36 -3.35 2.91
N GLU A 35 -12.40 -3.85 3.60
CA GLU A 35 -12.75 -3.43 4.95
C GLU A 35 -11.76 -3.87 6.03
N ARG A 36 -10.82 -4.76 5.69
CA ARG A 36 -9.89 -5.40 6.63
C ARG A 36 -8.47 -5.61 6.09
N THR A 37 -8.19 -5.13 4.87
CA THR A 37 -6.90 -5.33 4.21
C THR A 37 -6.10 -4.03 4.20
N LEU A 38 -4.91 -4.06 4.79
CA LEU A 38 -3.87 -3.06 4.64
C LEU A 38 -3.04 -3.43 3.41
N TYR A 39 -3.21 -2.70 2.31
CA TYR A 39 -2.51 -2.93 1.05
C TYR A 39 -1.29 -2.02 0.95
N VAL A 40 -0.10 -2.59 0.78
CA VAL A 40 1.16 -1.85 0.68
C VAL A 40 1.87 -2.15 -0.64
N THR A 41 2.30 -1.10 -1.33
CA THR A 41 3.15 -1.20 -2.53
C THR A 41 4.22 -0.10 -2.54
N SER A 42 5.23 -0.22 -3.39
CA SER A 42 6.35 0.73 -3.42
C SER A 42 7.08 0.77 -4.75
N PHE A 43 7.81 1.86 -4.99
CA PHE A 43 8.63 2.07 -6.19
C PHE A 43 10.01 1.41 -6.11
N THR A 44 10.40 0.91 -4.92
CA THR A 44 11.76 0.42 -4.64
C THR A 44 12.24 -0.67 -5.60
N LYS A 45 11.32 -1.52 -6.08
CA LYS A 45 11.66 -2.71 -6.87
C LYS A 45 11.14 -2.67 -8.31
N ILE A 46 10.38 -1.64 -8.66
CA ILE A 46 9.66 -1.58 -9.93
C ILE A 46 10.01 -0.35 -10.76
N THR A 47 10.67 0.66 -10.18
CA THR A 47 11.16 1.84 -10.92
C THR A 47 12.60 2.21 -10.52
N VAL A 48 12.76 3.02 -9.47
CA VAL A 48 14.02 3.61 -9.03
C VAL A 48 14.25 3.22 -7.57
N PRO A 49 15.20 2.31 -7.26
CA PRO A 49 15.46 1.87 -5.90
C PRO A 49 15.75 3.00 -4.90
N GLY A 50 16.35 4.09 -5.38
CA GLY A 50 16.69 5.29 -4.61
C GLY A 50 15.52 6.22 -4.30
N LEU A 51 14.32 6.01 -4.85
CA LEU A 51 13.16 6.88 -4.57
C LEU A 51 12.65 6.69 -3.13
N ARG A 52 12.81 5.49 -2.54
CA ARG A 52 12.47 5.19 -1.13
C ARG A 52 11.04 5.60 -0.71
N ILE A 53 10.06 5.48 -1.60
CA ILE A 53 8.66 5.84 -1.34
C ILE A 53 7.72 4.68 -1.71
N GLY A 54 6.57 4.65 -1.05
CA GLY A 54 5.49 3.71 -1.31
C GLY A 54 4.16 4.22 -0.77
N TYR A 55 3.12 3.44 -1.04
CA TYR A 55 1.74 3.75 -0.66
C TYR A 55 1.19 2.65 0.24
N LEU A 56 0.36 3.07 1.19
CA LEU A 56 -0.41 2.19 2.05
C LEU A 56 -1.88 2.62 2.00
N ALA A 57 -2.73 1.75 1.45
CA ALA A 57 -4.17 1.88 1.57
C ALA A 57 -4.61 1.10 2.82
N ALA A 58 -5.21 1.81 3.78
CA ALA A 58 -5.66 1.23 5.04
C ALA A 58 -7.18 1.40 5.21
N PRO A 59 -7.89 0.41 5.78
CA PRO A 59 -9.28 0.57 6.17
C PRO A 59 -9.43 1.63 7.28
N ASP A 60 -10.56 2.35 7.30
CA ASP A 60 -10.84 3.45 8.25
C ASP A 60 -10.50 3.12 9.70
N ARG A 61 -10.87 1.91 10.15
CA ARG A 61 -10.62 1.42 11.52
C ARG A 61 -9.14 1.37 11.91
N TYR A 62 -8.22 1.36 10.95
CA TYR A 62 -6.77 1.31 11.17
C TYR A 62 -6.04 2.62 10.83
N VAL A 63 -6.69 3.59 10.17
CA VAL A 63 -6.04 4.82 9.68
C VAL A 63 -5.31 5.56 10.80
N ALA A 64 -5.97 5.79 11.93
CA ALA A 64 -5.36 6.50 13.07
C ALA A 64 -4.14 5.76 13.64
N ALA A 65 -4.22 4.44 13.80
CA ALA A 65 -3.14 3.62 14.31
C ALA A 65 -1.94 3.59 13.35
N VAL A 66 -2.21 3.45 12.05
CA VAL A 66 -1.20 3.47 10.99
C VAL A 66 -0.51 4.83 10.92
N ALA A 67 -1.27 5.92 10.90
CA ALA A 67 -0.72 7.27 10.85
C ALA A 67 0.18 7.56 12.05
N ASN A 68 -0.28 7.21 13.26
CA ASN A 68 0.52 7.36 14.48
C ASN A 68 1.80 6.53 14.40
N ARG A 69 1.71 5.25 13.99
CA ARG A 69 2.89 4.37 13.90
C ARG A 69 3.89 4.86 12.85
N HIS A 70 3.41 5.40 11.73
CA HIS A 70 4.24 6.02 10.71
C HIS A 70 4.99 7.24 11.25
N LEU A 71 4.29 8.15 11.91
CA LEU A 71 4.86 9.37 12.52
C LEU A 71 6.01 9.04 13.49
N VAL A 72 5.81 8.06 14.38
CA VAL A 72 6.85 7.70 15.37
C VAL A 72 8.03 6.91 14.79
N SER A 73 7.89 6.32 13.59
CA SER A 73 8.93 5.48 12.98
C SER A 73 9.73 6.23 11.92
N ASN A 74 9.07 7.06 11.10
CA ASN A 74 9.64 7.67 9.91
C ASN A 74 9.33 9.18 9.79
N TRP A 75 8.68 9.79 10.80
CA TRP A 75 8.24 11.19 10.81
C TRP A 75 7.28 11.52 9.67
N MET A 76 7.77 11.80 8.46
CA MET A 76 6.96 12.01 7.28
C MET A 76 7.67 11.50 6.02
N ALA A 77 6.92 11.27 4.95
CA ALA A 77 7.51 11.06 3.64
C ALA A 77 8.27 12.32 3.19
N THR A 78 9.42 12.15 2.53
CA THR A 78 10.16 13.28 1.95
C THR A 78 9.27 14.00 0.92
N PRO A 79 8.94 15.30 1.09
CA PRO A 79 7.89 15.94 0.30
C PRO A 79 8.12 15.91 -1.22
N MET A 80 9.34 16.24 -1.67
CA MET A 80 9.66 16.23 -3.11
C MET A 80 9.54 14.83 -3.74
N VAL A 81 9.94 13.80 -2.99
CA VAL A 81 9.86 12.40 -3.43
C VAL A 81 8.39 11.96 -3.50
N ALA A 82 7.58 12.32 -2.51
CA ALA A 82 6.16 12.01 -2.47
C ALA A 82 5.42 12.70 -3.62
N GLU A 83 5.76 13.95 -3.95
CA GLU A 83 5.20 14.69 -5.09
C GLU A 83 5.50 13.99 -6.41
N ILE A 84 6.77 13.63 -6.66
CA ILE A 84 7.18 12.90 -7.87
C ILE A 84 6.39 11.60 -8.00
N ALA A 85 6.40 10.76 -6.95
CA ALA A 85 5.68 9.49 -6.99
C ALA A 85 4.17 9.66 -7.20
N THR A 86 3.57 10.72 -6.65
CA THR A 86 2.14 10.96 -6.78
C THR A 86 1.76 11.37 -8.20
N LYS A 87 2.59 12.17 -8.88
CA LYS A 87 2.42 12.47 -10.31
C LYS A 87 2.51 11.19 -11.15
N TRP A 88 3.54 10.38 -10.89
CA TRP A 88 3.77 9.11 -11.58
C TRP A 88 2.55 8.18 -11.49
N VAL A 89 1.91 8.11 -10.33
CA VAL A 89 0.68 7.30 -10.14
C VAL A 89 -0.54 7.92 -10.80
N THR A 90 -0.67 9.25 -10.76
CA THR A 90 -1.90 9.93 -11.17
C THR A 90 -1.99 10.13 -12.68
N ASP A 91 -0.87 10.45 -13.34
CA ASP A 91 -0.85 10.79 -14.77
C ASP A 91 0.29 10.14 -15.59
N GLY A 92 1.24 9.45 -14.94
CA GLY A 92 2.30 8.71 -15.63
C GLY A 92 3.48 9.56 -16.11
N THR A 93 3.55 10.86 -15.79
CA THR A 93 4.78 11.67 -15.88
C THR A 93 5.64 11.45 -14.66
#